data_AF-A0A1X7LKJ2-F1
#
_entry.id   AF-A0A1X7LKJ2-F1
#
_cell.length_a   1.000
_cell.length_b   1.000
_cell.length_c   1.000
_cell.angle_alpha   90.00
_cell.angle_beta   90.00
_cell.angle_gamma   90.00
#
_symmetry.space_group_name_H-M   'P 1'
#
loop_
_entity.id
_entity.type
_entity.pdbx_description
1 polymer ?
#
loop_
_entity_poly.entity_id
_entity_poly.type
_entity_poly.pdbx_seq_one_letter_code
_entity_poly.pdbx_strand_id
1 'polypeptide(L)'
;MDSEVTKYIVFAFGLGTAIIGFVFPDDLRHPDFYRKCLIASVSSAIIGLAFEYTKTFNLTGGVTLVVMSIALLHLTTFKLLSKLFKKITGHDPCVTSVSSSVGHPPLGGFKYKYPKSRKVELSDFAFSFLQALLPIFTAMLLIYFIKN
;
A
#
# COMPACT_ATOMS: atom_id res chain seq x y z
N MET A 1 -10.92 23.67 -17.01
CA MET A 1 -11.52 22.67 -16.11
C MET A 1 -11.60 23.31 -14.74
N ASP A 2 -12.71 23.16 -14.02
CA ASP A 2 -12.87 23.72 -12.68
C ASP A 2 -11.79 23.15 -11.72
N SER A 3 -11.24 24.00 -10.85
CA SER A 3 -10.22 23.59 -9.86
C SER A 3 -10.76 22.50 -8.94
N GLU A 4 -12.04 22.58 -8.60
CA GLU A 4 -12.73 21.57 -7.80
C GLU A 4 -12.80 20.20 -8.49
N VAL A 5 -13.18 20.16 -9.77
CA VAL A 5 -13.22 18.91 -10.54
C VAL A 5 -11.82 18.31 -10.68
N THR A 6 -10.81 19.16 -10.90
CA THR A 6 -9.40 18.73 -10.99
C THR A 6 -8.91 18.09 -9.69
N LYS A 7 -9.28 18.68 -8.54
CA LYS A 7 -8.96 18.14 -7.21
C LYS A 7 -9.48 16.72 -7.03
N TYR A 8 -10.75 16.48 -7.33
CA TYR A 8 -11.34 15.14 -7.19
C TYR A 8 -10.71 14.12 -8.12
N ILE A 9 -10.36 14.50 -9.35
CA ILE A 9 -9.69 13.60 -10.30
C ILE A 9 -8.30 13.21 -9.78
N VAL A 10 -7.52 14.17 -9.30
CA VAL A 10 -6.18 13.94 -8.75
C VAL A 10 -6.27 13.04 -7.51
N PHE A 11 -7.20 13.32 -6.60
CA PHE A 11 -7.35 12.54 -5.38
C PHE A 11 -7.87 11.12 -5.68
N ALA A 12 -8.81 10.97 -6.61
CA ALA A 12 -9.29 9.68 -7.06
C ALA A 12 -8.16 8.85 -7.71
N PHE A 13 -7.27 9.50 -8.47
CA PHE A 13 -6.09 8.85 -9.01
C PHE A 13 -5.15 8.36 -7.90
N GLY A 14 -4.80 9.23 -6.94
CA GLY A 14 -3.96 8.86 -5.80
C GLY A 14 -4.54 7.70 -4.98
N LEU A 15 -5.81 7.80 -4.59
CA LEU A 15 -6.51 6.75 -3.86
C LEU A 15 -6.65 5.47 -4.68
N GLY A 16 -6.96 5.57 -5.97
CA GLY A 16 -7.06 4.43 -6.87
C GLY A 16 -5.75 3.64 -6.96
N THR A 17 -4.61 4.34 -7.07
CA THR A 17 -3.29 3.68 -7.05
C THR A 17 -3.01 2.96 -5.72
N ALA A 18 -3.44 3.54 -4.59
CA ALA A 18 -3.30 2.93 -3.27
C ALA A 18 -4.18 1.68 -3.11
N ILE A 19 -5.44 1.76 -3.55
CA ILE A 19 -6.41 0.66 -3.49
C ILE A 19 -5.87 -0.58 -4.22
N ILE A 20 -5.25 -0.43 -5.39
CA ILE A 20 -4.66 -1.56 -6.12
C ILE A 20 -3.59 -2.26 -5.27
N GLY A 21 -2.74 -1.51 -4.56
CA GLY A 21 -1.75 -2.08 -3.64
C GLY A 21 -2.39 -2.82 -2.47
N PHE A 22 -3.43 -2.23 -1.87
CA PHE A 22 -4.12 -2.81 -0.71
C PHE A 22 -4.98 -4.03 -1.03
N VAL A 23 -5.58 -4.09 -2.22
CA VAL A 23 -6.48 -5.18 -2.64
C VAL A 23 -5.70 -6.40 -3.13
N PHE A 24 -4.50 -6.19 -3.68
CA PHE A 24 -3.67 -7.28 -4.21
C PHE A 24 -2.34 -7.44 -3.45
N PRO A 25 -2.34 -7.54 -2.10
CA PRO A 25 -1.13 -7.60 -1.31
C PRO A 25 -0.35 -8.90 -1.53
N ASP A 26 -1.03 -10.00 -1.87
CA ASP A 26 -0.42 -11.26 -2.23
C ASP A 26 0.49 -11.17 -3.46
N ASP A 27 0.05 -10.38 -4.46
CA ASP A 27 0.72 -10.23 -5.75
C ASP A 27 1.91 -9.25 -5.66
N LEU A 28 1.95 -8.38 -4.64
CA LEU A 28 3.07 -7.44 -4.38
C LEU A 28 4.41 -8.12 -4.10
N ARG A 29 4.41 -9.42 -3.79
CA ARG A 29 5.65 -10.19 -3.63
C ARG A 29 6.33 -10.46 -4.97
N HIS A 30 5.55 -10.48 -6.06
CA HIS A 30 6.09 -10.71 -7.39
C HIS A 30 6.78 -9.44 -7.91
N PRO A 31 8.04 -9.53 -8.40
CA PRO A 31 8.82 -8.35 -8.78
C PRO A 31 8.16 -7.53 -9.89
N ASP A 32 7.55 -8.17 -10.89
CA ASP A 32 6.91 -7.45 -12.00
C ASP A 32 5.67 -6.66 -11.58
N PHE A 33 4.87 -7.22 -10.68
CA PHE A 33 3.68 -6.53 -10.18
C PHE A 33 4.08 -5.40 -9.25
N TYR A 34 5.00 -5.67 -8.32
CA TYR A 34 5.57 -4.65 -7.43
C TYR A 34 6.16 -3.48 -8.21
N ARG A 35 6.94 -3.75 -9.27
CA ARG A 35 7.57 -2.70 -10.10
C ARG A 35 6.52 -1.80 -10.76
N LYS A 36 5.44 -2.38 -11.28
CA LYS A 36 4.34 -1.60 -11.90
C LYS A 36 3.63 -0.72 -10.87
N CYS A 37 3.31 -1.29 -9.70
CA CYS A 37 2.70 -0.54 -8.60
C CYS A 37 3.64 0.58 -8.10
N LEU A 38 4.94 0.31 -8.01
CA LEU A 38 5.93 1.30 -7.57
C LEU A 38 6.02 2.46 -8.55
N ILE A 39 6.09 2.20 -9.86
CA ILE A 39 6.10 3.26 -10.88
C ILE A 39 4.85 4.12 -10.77
N ALA A 40 3.66 3.50 -10.69
CA ALA A 40 2.41 4.24 -10.55
C ALA A 40 2.39 5.10 -9.26
N SER A 41 2.89 4.56 -8.16
CA SER A 41 2.93 5.24 -6.86
C SER A 41 3.92 6.40 -6.83
N VAL A 42 5.10 6.24 -7.44
CA VAL A 42 6.08 7.32 -7.58
C VAL A 42 5.53 8.42 -8.48
N SER A 43 4.92 8.08 -9.60
CA SER A 43 4.26 9.06 -10.48
C SER A 43 3.16 9.82 -9.75
N SER A 44 2.32 9.13 -8.98
CA SER A 44 1.30 9.76 -8.13
C SER A 44 1.92 10.74 -7.13
N ALA A 45 2.96 10.34 -6.41
CA ALA A 45 3.63 11.19 -5.44
C ALA A 45 4.27 12.43 -6.08
N ILE A 46 4.90 12.31 -7.25
CA ILE A 46 5.48 13.44 -8.01
C ILE A 46 4.38 14.42 -8.43
N ILE A 47 3.24 13.92 -8.91
CA ILE A 47 2.09 14.76 -9.26
C ILE A 47 1.57 15.49 -8.01
N GLY A 48 1.44 14.78 -6.88
CA GLY A 48 1.04 15.38 -5.61
C GLY A 48 1.99 16.47 -5.15
N LEU A 49 3.30 16.25 -5.25
CA LEU A 49 4.31 17.24 -4.92
C LEU A 49 4.20 18.49 -5.81
N ALA A 50 3.98 18.31 -7.11
CA ALA A 50 3.80 19.42 -8.04
C ALA A 50 2.58 20.28 -7.65
N PHE A 51 1.42 19.66 -7.41
CA PHE A 51 0.20 20.36 -7.01
C PHE A 51 0.30 21.06 -5.65
N GLU A 52 1.00 20.43 -4.70
CA GLU A 52 1.28 21.02 -3.38
C GLU A 52 2.18 22.25 -3.52
N TYR A 53 3.24 22.16 -4.31
CA TYR A 53 4.18 23.26 -4.53
C TYR A 53 3.52 24.46 -5.23
N THR A 54 2.67 24.21 -6.23
CA THR A 54 1.95 25.26 -6.95
C THR A 54 0.76 25.83 -6.17
N LYS A 55 0.44 25.28 -4.99
CA LYS A 55 -0.74 25.65 -4.18
C LYS A 55 -2.03 25.68 -5.01
N THR A 56 -2.18 24.72 -5.93
CA THR A 56 -3.30 24.71 -6.87
C THR A 56 -4.65 24.50 -6.16
N PHE A 57 -4.64 23.77 -5.04
CA PHE A 57 -5.83 23.53 -4.23
C PHE A 57 -5.78 24.37 -2.96
N ASN A 58 -6.90 24.98 -2.58
CA ASN A 58 -7.05 25.69 -1.32
C ASN A 58 -7.35 24.69 -0.18
N LEU A 59 -6.33 23.93 0.21
CA LEU A 59 -6.37 22.90 1.26
C LEU A 59 -5.30 23.18 2.31
N THR A 60 -5.43 22.57 3.49
CA THR A 60 -4.36 22.54 4.49
C THR A 60 -3.09 21.94 3.87
N GLY A 61 -1.96 22.58 4.15
CA GLY A 61 -0.66 22.16 3.61
C GLY A 61 -0.36 20.71 3.95
N GLY A 62 0.13 19.97 2.96
CA GLY A 62 0.53 18.57 3.06
C GLY A 62 -0.58 17.56 2.74
N VAL A 63 -1.86 17.94 2.73
CA VAL A 63 -2.97 17.00 2.47
C VAL A 63 -2.84 16.38 1.08
N THR A 64 -2.56 17.19 0.05
CA THR A 64 -2.43 16.70 -1.34
C THR A 64 -1.25 15.73 -1.43
N LEU A 65 -0.11 16.10 -0.85
CA LEU A 65 1.08 15.25 -0.86
C LEU A 65 0.82 13.91 -0.15
N VAL A 66 0.18 13.91 1.02
CA VAL A 66 -0.11 12.68 1.78
C VAL A 66 -1.03 11.76 0.99
N VAL A 67 -2.17 12.27 0.48
CA VAL A 67 -3.13 11.47 -0.31
C VAL A 67 -2.45 10.85 -1.53
N MET A 68 -1.63 11.62 -2.23
CA MET A 68 -0.95 11.16 -3.44
C MET A 68 0.23 10.21 -3.14
N SER A 69 0.70 10.15 -1.90
CA SER A 69 1.83 9.31 -1.47
C SER A 69 1.41 8.04 -0.73
N ILE A 70 0.11 7.82 -0.44
CA ILE A 70 -0.38 6.64 0.31
C ILE A 70 0.12 5.34 -0.30
N ALA A 71 -0.01 5.19 -1.62
CA ALA A 71 0.42 4.00 -2.34
C ALA A 71 1.93 3.74 -2.17
N LEU A 72 2.73 4.80 -2.27
CA LEU A 72 4.19 4.71 -2.13
C LEU A 72 4.59 4.34 -0.69
N LEU A 73 3.96 4.96 0.31
CA LEU A 73 4.18 4.65 1.73
C LEU A 73 3.86 3.18 2.03
N HIS A 74 2.73 2.68 1.50
CA HIS A 74 2.37 1.28 1.64
C HIS A 74 3.39 0.35 0.97
N LEU A 75 3.75 0.59 -0.30
CA LEU A 75 4.69 -0.28 -1.04
C LEU A 75 6.09 -0.30 -0.44
N THR A 76 6.60 0.85 0.02
CA THR A 76 7.90 0.93 0.67
C THR A 76 7.88 0.13 1.97
N THR A 77 6.83 0.31 2.79
CA THR A 77 6.73 -0.41 4.06
C THR A 77 6.50 -1.90 3.86
N PHE A 78 5.68 -2.29 2.88
CA PHE A 78 5.49 -3.68 2.47
C PHE A 78 6.84 -4.35 2.17
N LYS A 79 7.69 -3.68 1.37
CA LYS A 79 8.99 -4.24 0.99
C LYS A 79 9.96 -4.30 2.16
N LEU A 80 9.99 -3.28 3.01
CA LEU A 80 10.82 -3.24 4.23
C LEU A 80 10.44 -4.36 5.20
N LEU A 81 9.15 -4.47 5.53
CA LEU A 81 8.64 -5.52 6.39
C LEU A 81 8.88 -6.90 5.78
N SER A 82 8.69 -7.08 4.46
CA SER A 82 8.92 -8.37 3.81
C SER A 82 10.39 -8.79 3.89
N LYS A 83 11.32 -7.84 3.70
CA LYS A 83 12.76 -8.11 3.85
C LYS A 83 13.12 -8.45 5.29
N LEU A 84 12.58 -7.72 6.26
CA LEU A 84 12.80 -7.98 7.68
C LEU A 84 12.26 -9.35 8.08
N PHE A 85 11.03 -9.66 7.66
CA PHE A 85 10.39 -10.95 7.89
C PHE A 85 11.25 -12.08 7.35
N LYS A 86 11.64 -12.03 6.07
CA LYS A 86 12.49 -13.04 5.44
C LYS A 86 13.82 -13.23 6.15
N LYS A 87 14.40 -12.15 6.67
CA LYS A 87 15.64 -12.22 7.45
C LYS A 87 15.45 -12.96 8.78
N ILE A 88 14.27 -12.86 9.40
CA ILE A 88 13.94 -13.48 10.68
C ILE A 88 13.51 -14.94 10.50
N THR A 89 12.66 -15.22 9.50
CA THR A 89 12.01 -16.52 9.35
C THR A 89 12.64 -17.42 8.27
N GLY A 90 13.49 -16.87 7.42
CA GLY A 90 14.19 -17.60 6.35
C GLY A 90 13.38 -17.75 5.05
N HIS A 91 12.13 -17.28 4.99
CA HIS A 91 11.25 -17.41 3.83
C HIS A 91 10.42 -16.15 3.58
N ASP A 92 9.83 -16.04 2.39
CA ASP A 92 8.96 -14.90 2.06
C ASP A 92 7.63 -14.99 2.82
N PRO A 93 7.09 -13.85 3.33
CA PRO A 93 5.85 -13.85 4.08
C PRO A 93 4.67 -14.28 3.22
N CYS A 94 3.71 -14.94 3.87
CA CYS A 94 2.37 -15.14 3.36
C CYS A 94 1.43 -14.05 3.87
N VAL A 95 0.71 -13.41 2.96
CA VAL A 95 -0.43 -12.59 3.34
C VAL A 95 -1.58 -13.53 3.68
N THR A 96 -2.07 -13.43 4.91
CA THR A 96 -3.12 -14.29 5.46
C THR A 96 -4.47 -13.60 5.39
N SER A 97 -5.50 -14.36 5.07
CA SER A 97 -6.91 -13.97 5.16
C SER A 97 -7.56 -14.56 6.41
N VAL A 98 -8.80 -14.14 6.70
CA VAL A 98 -9.65 -14.73 7.76
C VAL A 98 -9.89 -16.24 7.59
N SER A 99 -9.78 -16.76 6.37
CA SER A 99 -9.92 -18.18 6.05
C SER A 99 -8.61 -18.97 6.09
N SER A 100 -7.48 -18.30 6.32
CA SER A 100 -6.17 -18.96 6.39
C SER A 100 -6.02 -19.71 7.71
N SER A 101 -5.31 -20.84 7.67
CA SER A 101 -5.06 -21.69 8.86
C SER A 101 -3.60 -22.12 8.89
N VAL A 102 -3.00 -22.11 10.08
CA VAL A 102 -1.61 -22.53 10.29
C VAL A 102 -1.43 -23.98 9.83
N GLY A 103 -0.35 -24.26 9.10
CA GLY A 103 -0.04 -25.59 8.57
C GLY A 103 -0.71 -25.91 7.23
N HIS A 104 -1.68 -25.11 6.77
CA HIS A 104 -2.33 -25.27 5.48
C HIS A 104 -1.63 -24.46 4.37
N PRO A 105 -1.80 -24.84 3.09
CA PRO A 105 -1.34 -24.02 1.98
C PRO A 105 -2.02 -22.64 1.99
N PRO A 106 -1.30 -21.55 1.66
CA PRO A 106 -1.89 -20.22 1.55
C PRO A 106 -2.92 -20.17 0.41
N LEU A 107 -4.04 -19.49 0.68
CA LEU A 107 -5.17 -19.38 -0.23
C LEU A 107 -5.07 -18.18 -1.20
N GLY A 108 -4.13 -17.27 -0.95
CA GLY A 108 -4.01 -15.98 -1.63
C GLY A 108 -3.30 -15.98 -2.99
N GLY A 109 -3.31 -14.82 -3.64
CA GLY A 109 -2.70 -14.56 -4.95
C GLY A 109 -3.72 -14.58 -6.08
N PHE A 110 -4.06 -13.41 -6.62
CA PHE A 110 -4.98 -13.29 -7.75
C PHE A 110 -4.29 -13.74 -9.03
N LYS A 111 -3.11 -13.17 -9.30
CA LYS A 111 -2.30 -13.54 -10.47
C LYS A 111 -1.10 -14.40 -10.09
N TYR A 112 -0.49 -14.15 -8.93
CA TYR A 112 0.77 -14.80 -8.53
C TYR A 112 0.57 -15.65 -7.28
N LYS A 113 0.16 -16.91 -7.49
CA LYS A 113 -0.07 -17.87 -6.41
C LYS A 113 1.22 -18.25 -5.70
N TYR A 114 1.10 -18.53 -4.41
CA TYR A 114 2.18 -19.09 -3.59
C TYR A 114 2.59 -20.49 -4.07
N PRO A 115 3.85 -20.91 -3.83
CA PRO A 115 4.27 -22.30 -4.02
C PRO A 115 3.40 -23.25 -3.19
N LYS A 116 2.96 -24.38 -3.77
CA LYS A 116 2.12 -25.38 -3.08
C LYS A 116 2.79 -26.01 -1.85
N SER A 117 4.12 -25.99 -1.79
CA SER A 117 4.91 -26.48 -0.66
C SER A 117 4.95 -25.53 0.54
N ARG A 118 4.60 -24.25 0.35
CA ARG A 118 4.57 -23.26 1.42
C ARG A 118 3.35 -23.52 2.30
N LYS A 119 3.56 -23.60 3.61
CA LYS A 119 2.49 -23.70 4.63
C LYS A 119 2.39 -22.38 5.37
N VAL A 120 1.18 -21.95 5.74
CA VAL A 120 1.00 -20.75 6.56
C VAL A 120 1.55 -21.00 7.97
N GLU A 121 2.28 -20.05 8.50
CA GLU A 121 2.83 -20.03 9.87
C GLU A 121 2.19 -18.92 10.69
N LEU A 122 2.32 -18.99 12.02
CA LEU A 122 1.81 -17.94 12.91
C LEU A 122 2.47 -16.57 12.64
N SER A 123 3.75 -16.60 12.24
CA SER A 123 4.51 -15.40 11.84
C SER A 123 3.85 -14.68 10.66
N ASP A 124 3.25 -15.39 9.71
CA ASP A 124 2.56 -14.80 8.55
C ASP A 124 1.32 -13.98 8.97
N PHE A 125 0.63 -14.39 10.04
CA PHE A 125 -0.46 -13.60 10.62
C PHE A 125 0.05 -12.29 11.23
N ALA A 126 1.18 -12.33 11.93
CA ALA A 126 1.79 -11.12 12.48
C ALA A 126 2.24 -10.17 11.36
N PHE A 127 2.82 -10.69 10.27
CA PHE A 127 3.14 -9.88 9.10
C PHE A 127 1.90 -9.22 8.49
N SER A 128 0.84 -10.00 8.30
CA SER A 128 -0.42 -9.51 7.72
C SER A 128 -1.09 -8.46 8.61
N PHE A 129 -1.05 -8.66 9.93
CA PHE A 129 -1.51 -7.68 10.91
C PHE A 129 -0.72 -6.38 10.81
N LEU A 130 0.62 -6.44 10.74
CA LEU A 130 1.47 -5.26 10.55
C LEU A 130 1.18 -4.51 9.24
N GLN A 131 0.89 -5.24 8.16
CA GLN A 131 0.48 -4.62 6.89
C GLN A 131 -0.85 -3.87 7.02
N ALA A 132 -1.82 -4.43 7.77
CA ALA A 132 -3.12 -3.81 7.98
C ALA A 132 -3.07 -2.55 8.85
N LEU A 133 -2.05 -2.40 9.72
CA LEU A 133 -1.87 -1.19 10.53
C LEU A 133 -1.48 0.03 9.69
N LEU A 134 -0.85 -0.15 8.52
CA LEU A 134 -0.38 0.95 7.68
C LEU A 134 -1.51 1.86 7.15
N PRO A 135 -2.58 1.33 6.51
CA PRO A 135 -3.69 2.17 6.10
C PRO A 135 -4.37 2.85 7.30
N ILE A 136 -4.41 2.20 8.48
CA ILE A 136 -4.96 2.78 9.70
C ILE A 136 -4.13 4.00 10.14
N PHE A 137 -2.81 3.86 10.28
CA PHE A 137 -1.94 4.98 10.65
C PHE A 137 -1.95 6.11 9.61
N THR A 138 -2.03 5.75 8.33
CA THR A 138 -2.13 6.74 7.24
C THR A 138 -3.44 7.53 7.33
N ALA A 139 -4.56 6.86 7.63
CA ALA A 139 -5.85 7.52 7.85
C ALA A 139 -5.83 8.43 9.09
N MET A 140 -5.22 7.97 10.19
CA MET A 140 -5.05 8.79 11.40
C MET A 140 -4.23 10.06 11.12
N LEU A 141 -3.14 9.95 10.35
CA LEU A 141 -2.30 11.08 9.96
C LEU A 141 -3.07 12.09 9.09
N LEU A 142 -3.87 11.61 8.13
CA LEU A 142 -4.75 12.46 7.32
C LEU A 142 -5.77 13.21 8.18
N ILE A 143 -6.42 12.52 9.12
CA ILE A 143 -7.38 13.15 10.05
C ILE A 143 -6.69 14.24 10.88
N TYR A 144 -5.45 13.98 11.33
CA TYR A 144 -4.67 14.95 12.08
C TYR A 144 -4.38 16.22 11.25
N PHE A 145 -3.98 16.09 9.98
CA PHE A 145 -3.74 17.22 9.07
C PHE A 145 -5.01 17.95 8.62
N ILE A 146 -6.17 17.31 8.64
CA ILE A 146 -7.43 17.98 8.31
C ILE A 146 -7.95 18.79 9.50
N LYS A 147 -7.66 18.34 10.73
CA LYS A 147 -8.15 18.98 11.97
C LYS A 147 -7.27 20.12 12.47
N ASN A 148 -6.00 20.16 12.10
CA ASN A 148 -5.04 21.21 12.48
C ASN A 148 -4.57 21.95 11.23
#